data_AF-A0A392VPJ3-F1
#
_entry.id   AF-A0A392VPJ3-F1
#
_cell.length_a   1.000
_cell.length_b   1.000
_cell.length_c   1.000
_cell.angle_alpha   90.00
_cell.angle_beta   90.00
_cell.angle_gamma   90.00
#
_symmetry.space_group_name_H-M   'P 1'
#
loop_
_entity.id
_entity.type
_entity.pdbx_description
1 polymer ?
#
loop_
_entity_poly.entity_id
_entity_poly.type
_entity_poly.pdbx_seq_one_letter_code
_entity_poly.pdbx_strand_id
1 'polypeptide(L)' 'MKKIPGAVATPTKMHLSLADHSIVHPHGILHDVLVRVAEFVFRADFVILDMEEDREVEPLLLG' A
#
# COMPACT_ATOMS: atom_id res chain seq x y z
N MET A 1 3.63 -11.90 -5.57
CA MET A 1 2.76 -10.70 -5.77
C MET A 1 1.52 -11.00 -6.63
N LYS A 2 0.32 -10.95 -6.03
CA LYS A 2 -0.94 -10.93 -6.78
C LYS A 2 -1.23 -9.50 -7.28
N LYS A 3 -1.51 -9.34 -8.57
CA LYS A 3 -1.89 -8.05 -9.15
C LYS A 3 -3.39 -7.81 -8.94
N ILE A 4 -3.77 -6.59 -8.57
CA ILE A 4 -5.17 -6.17 -8.56
C ILE A 4 -5.54 -5.80 -10.01
N PRO A 5 -6.50 -6.50 -10.64
CA PRO A 5 -6.88 -6.23 -12.02
C PRO A 5 -7.38 -4.79 -12.19
N GLY A 6 -6.82 -4.06 -13.16
CA GLY A 6 -7.22 -2.67 -13.46
C GLY A 6 -6.64 -1.60 -12.54
N ALA A 7 -5.93 -1.98 -11.47
CA ALA A 7 -5.26 -1.04 -10.58
C ALA A 7 -3.85 -0.73 -11.10
N VAL A 8 -3.56 0.54 -11.35
CA VAL A 8 -2.24 1.01 -11.77
C VAL A 8 -1.76 2.06 -10.78
N ALA A 9 -0.67 1.76 -10.06
CA ALA A 9 -0.06 2.72 -9.16
C ALA A 9 0.72 3.77 -9.95
N THR A 10 0.61 5.03 -9.55
CA THR A 10 1.39 6.13 -10.10
C THR A 10 2.75 6.21 -9.41
N PRO A 11 3.88 6.33 -10.14
CA PRO A 11 5.19 6.47 -9.52
C PRO A 11 5.25 7.66 -8.58
N THR A 12 5.94 7.50 -7.44
CA THR A 12 6.14 8.56 -6.45
C THR A 12 7.61 8.73 -6.11
N LYS A 13 8.00 9.91 -5.64
CA LYS A 13 9.35 10.21 -5.10
C LYS A 13 9.38 10.14 -3.57
N MET A 14 8.34 9.61 -2.95
CA MET A 14 8.25 9.43 -1.51
C MET A 14 9.28 8.39 -1.04
N HIS A 15 9.78 8.57 0.18
CA HIS A 15 10.52 7.56 0.93
C HIS A 15 9.85 7.41 2.29
N LEU A 16 9.73 6.18 2.78
CA LEU A 16 9.14 5.88 4.08
C LEU A 16 10.21 5.37 5.02
N SER A 17 10.27 5.94 6.23
CA SER A 17 11.05 5.39 7.33
C SER A 17 10.16 4.50 8.17
N LEU A 18 10.49 3.21 8.25
CA LEU A 18 9.76 2.24 9.06
C LEU A 18 10.22 2.30 10.54
N ALA A 19 9.47 1.64 11.42
CA ALA A 19 9.76 1.62 12.86
C ALA A 19 11.09 0.94 13.22
N ASP A 20 11.59 0.08 12.34
CA ASP A 20 12.93 -0.54 12.42
C ASP A 20 14.05 0.36 11.86
N HIS A 21 13.72 1.61 11.53
CA HIS A 21 14.60 2.59 10.89
C HIS A 21 15.03 2.24 9.46
N SER A 22 14.49 1.20 8.84
CA SER A 22 14.71 0.94 7.42
C SER A 22 14.01 2.00 6.55
N ILE A 23 14.60 2.29 5.38
CA ILE A 23 14.04 3.22 4.40
C ILE A 23 13.52 2.43 3.21
N VAL A 24 12.22 2.52 2.95
CA VAL A 24 11.56 1.86 1.82
C VAL A 24 11.16 2.89 0.76
N HIS A 25 11.38 2.51 -0.49
CA HIS A 25 10.97 3.26 -1.67
C HIS A 25 9.69 2.65 -2.21
N PRO A 26 8.54 3.32 -2.10
CA PRO A 26 7.29 2.76 -2.62
C PRO A 26 7.33 2.58 -4.12
N HIS A 27 6.63 1.55 -4.60
CA HIS A 27 6.40 1.34 -6.02
C HIS A 27 5.56 2.47 -6.62
N GLY A 28 4.59 2.97 -5.85
CA GLY A 28 3.72 4.06 -6.27
C GLY A 28 2.55 4.28 -5.33
N ILE A 29 1.67 5.20 -5.73
CA ILE A 29 0.42 5.49 -5.04
C ILE A 29 -0.73 4.96 -5.89
N LEU A 30 -1.63 4.19 -5.30
CA LEU A 30 -2.87 3.78 -5.91
C LEU A 30 -3.98 4.72 -5.43
N HIS A 31 -4.49 5.53 -6.35
CA HIS A 31 -5.48 6.56 -6.04
C HIS A 31 -6.91 6.02 -6.05
N ASP A 32 -7.78 6.66 -5.27
CA ASP A 32 -9.24 6.50 -5.34
C ASP A 32 -9.76 5.08 -5.12
N VAL A 33 -9.06 4.28 -4.30
CA VAL A 33 -9.46 2.91 -3.97
C VAL A 33 -10.66 2.94 -3.03
N LEU A 34 -11.69 2.17 -3.36
CA LEU A 34 -12.86 2.00 -2.49
C LEU A 34 -12.55 0.97 -1.39
N VAL A 35 -12.57 1.44 -0.15
CA VAL A 35 -12.33 0.65 1.06
C VAL A 35 -13.63 0.54 1.82
N ARG A 36 -14.04 -0.69 2.15
CA ARG A 36 -15.19 -0.92 3.01
C ARG A 36 -14.75 -1.01 4.47
N VAL A 37 -15.29 -0.13 5.31
CA VAL A 37 -15.10 -0.15 6.76
C VAL A 37 -16.47 -0.34 7.40
N ALA A 38 -16.67 -1.51 8.01
CA ALA A 38 -17.99 -1.99 8.45
C ALA A 38 -19.03 -1.95 7.32
N GLU A 39 -19.99 -1.04 7.41
CA GLU A 39 -21.09 -0.84 6.46
C GLU A 39 -20.83 0.33 5.49
N PHE A 40 -19.77 1.10 5.70
CA PHE A 40 -19.46 2.30 4.93
C PHE A 40 -18.37 2.03 3.89
N VAL A 41 -18.42 2.77 2.79
CA VAL A 41 -17.40 2.73 1.73
C VAL A 41 -16.77 4.10 1.60
N PHE A 42 -15.45 4.16 1.69
CA PHE A 42 -14.66 5.37 1.55
C PHE A 42 -13.70 5.25 0.38
N ARG A 43 -13.43 6.36 -0.30
CA ARG A 43 -12.29 6.47 -1.20
C ARG A 43 -11.05 6.78 -0.37
N ALA A 44 -9.96 6.08 -0.64
CA ALA A 44 -8.67 6.32 -0.02
C ALA A 44 -7.55 6.06 -1.02
N ASP A 45 -6.43 6.77 -0.82
CA ASP A 45 -5.20 6.55 -1.56
C ASP A 45 -4.30 5.59 -0.77
N PHE A 46 -3.63 4.68 -1.47
CA PHE A 46 -2.74 3.69 -0.85
C PHE A 46 -1.32 3.81 -1.40
N VAL A 47 -0.34 3.80 -0.51
CA VAL A 47 1.07 3.64 -0.89
C VAL A 47 1.36 2.16 -1.06
N ILE A 48 1.82 1.77 -2.24
CA ILE A 48 2.16 0.37 -2.55
C ILE A 48 3.64 0.16 -2.31
N LEU A 49 3.98 -0.75 -1.39
CA LEU A 49 5.35 -1.15 -1.09
C LEU A 49 5.63 -2.51 -1.74
N ASP A 50 6.84 -2.68 -2.25
CA ASP A 50 7.36 -3.99 -2.63
C ASP A 50 8.12 -4.54 -1.41
N MET A 51 7.61 -5.62 -0.83
CA MET A 51 8.15 -6.28 0.36
C MET A 51 8.25 -7.77 0.08
N GLU A 52 9.20 -8.46 0.72
CA GLU A 52 9.29 -9.91 0.58
C GLU A 52 7.96 -10.56 1.00
N GLU A 53 7.49 -11.50 0.19
CA GLU A 53 6.23 -12.20 0.41
C GLU A 53 6.40 -13.20 1.56
N ASP A 54 6.37 -12.68 2.79
CA ASP A 54 6.32 -13.50 3.97
C ASP A 54 4.86 -13.87 4.27
N ARG A 55 4.55 -15.16 4.13
CA ARG A 55 3.18 -15.69 4.33
C ARG A 55 2.74 -15.63 5.79
N GLU A 56 3.67 -15.40 6.72
CA GLU A 56 3.37 -15.22 8.14
C GLU A 56 3.17 -13.74 8.53
N VAL A 57 3.51 -12.79 7.64
CA VAL A 57 3.36 -11.36 7.90
C VAL A 57 2.01 -10.86 7.41
N GLU A 58 1.19 -10.40 8.35
CA GLU A 58 -0.08 -9.76 8.02
C GLU A 58 0.15 -8.45 7.24
N PRO A 59 -0.73 -8.12 6.28
CA PRO A 59 -0.63 -6.85 5.54
C PRO A 59 -0.60 -5.65 6.51
N LEU A 60 0.46 -4.85 6.43
CA LEU A 60 0.63 -3.67 7.27
C LEU A 60 -0.18 -2.49 6.71
N LEU A 61 -1.05 -1.92 7.54
CA LEU A 61 -1.74 -0.66 7.27
C LEU A 61 -1.04 0.45 8.06
N LEU A 62 -0.45 1.40 7.35
CA LEU A 62 0.10 2.62 7.94
C LEU A 62 -0.98 3.70 7.87
N GLY A 63 -1.38 4.22 9.03
CA GLY A 63 -2.42 5.25 9.19
C GLY A 63 -1.86 6.55 9.76
#